data_AF-A0A2N0V6T6-F1
#
_entry.id   AF-A0A2N0V6T6-F1
#
_cell.length_a   1.000
_cell.length_b   1.000
_cell.length_c   1.000
_cell.angle_alpha   90.00
_cell.angle_beta   90.00
_cell.angle_gamma   90.00
#
_symmetry.space_group_name_H-M   'P 1'
#
loop_
_entity.id
_entity.type
_entity.pdbx_description
1 polymer ?
#
loop_
_entity_poly.entity_id
_entity_poly.type
_entity_poly.pdbx_seq_one_letter_code
_entity_poly.pdbx_strand_id
1 'polypeptide(L)'
;MSSMDGLSVGFFGKVPGLGDFVSRRLPRHFIEPWDQWLQASMRSSQETLGESWLSLFLVSPLWRFALRPGVCGASAWAGVMMPSVDRVGRYYPLTLAQAVSAESLLSLFSPESAWFAQLEDAALSVLNDSCDLDRFDKGLMEIGSADSLTPQYFQADSSGGLGVSNGKLAFRFDLEGLDQTDVVFPHLSQRLLDRFMPGYSIWASEGGQSNRPNLLICEGLPPIDAYASFLQGMPQAGRSWQVQSYRQDQSVKKIEREPSASAVGATASQDITLPNSTKWASYGVTVVGNKRKHNEDALLDCPSLGLWVVADGMGGHQSGDVASRLVVDSLSTLEFTENLDNQVEAVSRKLHKINDDLCRFASGIQQGSIVGTTVVALLAKGDQCAAIWAGDSRLYQLRQGEFTQITRDHTLIDELMDSGVMTREVAAQQVGANVITRAVGGQLTLALDVLRFQAAGGDRYLLCSDGLDKELSEAEIAELMGSGSCQSAAEALINQALSRSGRDNITVLVAEFSG
;
A
#
# COMPACT_ATOMS: atom_id res chain seq x y z
N MET A 1 -39.89 7.08 24.24
CA MET A 1 -39.17 5.79 24.22
C MET A 1 -37.96 5.98 23.31
N SER A 2 -36.84 6.47 23.85
CA SER A 2 -35.58 6.63 23.11
C SER A 2 -34.84 5.30 23.15
N SER A 3 -34.85 4.55 22.05
CA SER A 3 -34.12 3.28 21.97
C SER A 3 -32.62 3.56 21.89
N MET A 4 -31.84 2.72 22.58
CA MET A 4 -30.37 2.74 22.66
C MET A 4 -29.68 2.35 21.32
N ASP A 5 -30.31 2.59 20.17
CA ASP A 5 -29.88 2.05 18.87
C ASP A 5 -28.80 2.89 18.15
N GLY A 6 -28.33 4.00 18.74
CA GLY A 6 -27.42 4.95 18.08
C GLY A 6 -26.01 5.06 18.67
N LEU A 7 -25.69 4.35 19.76
CA LEU A 7 -24.46 4.61 20.54
C LEU A 7 -23.34 3.60 20.32
N SER A 8 -23.53 2.51 19.57
CA SER A 8 -22.51 1.49 19.35
C SER A 8 -22.01 1.48 17.91
N VAL A 9 -20.79 1.01 17.70
CA VAL A 9 -20.19 0.91 16.37
C VAL A 9 -20.95 -0.12 15.54
N GLY A 10 -21.44 0.31 14.38
CA GLY A 10 -22.02 -0.55 13.36
C GLY A 10 -21.06 -0.76 12.20
N PHE A 11 -21.41 -1.67 11.29
CA PHE A 11 -20.59 -1.96 10.11
C PHE A 11 -21.43 -2.27 8.88
N PHE A 12 -20.87 -1.97 7.71
CA PHE A 12 -21.45 -2.22 6.40
C PHE A 12 -20.35 -2.49 5.37
N GLY A 13 -20.55 -3.47 4.48
CA GLY A 13 -19.62 -3.72 3.38
C GLY A 13 -19.36 -5.21 3.17
N LYS A 14 -18.17 -5.56 2.69
CA LYS A 14 -17.76 -6.95 2.47
C LYS A 14 -16.70 -7.38 3.48
N VAL A 15 -16.70 -8.67 3.78
CA VAL A 15 -15.75 -9.31 4.68
C VAL A 15 -15.29 -10.65 4.09
N PRO A 16 -13.99 -10.99 4.20
CA PRO A 16 -13.38 -12.23 3.69
C PRO A 16 -14.20 -13.51 3.95
N GLY A 17 -14.71 -13.67 5.18
CA GLY A 17 -15.39 -14.89 5.62
C GLY A 17 -16.80 -15.12 5.06
N LEU A 18 -17.42 -14.14 4.38
CA LEU A 18 -18.81 -14.23 3.93
C LEU A 18 -18.99 -14.07 2.44
N GLY A 19 -20.04 -14.67 1.89
CA GLY A 19 -20.36 -14.57 0.46
C GLY A 19 -21.33 -13.44 0.08
N ASP A 20 -21.67 -12.52 0.98
CA ASP A 20 -22.58 -11.39 0.70
C ASP A 20 -22.24 -10.17 1.56
N PHE A 21 -22.91 -9.04 1.28
CA PHE A 21 -22.80 -7.84 2.10
C PHE A 21 -23.21 -8.11 3.54
N VAL A 22 -22.42 -7.55 4.46
CA VAL A 22 -22.78 -7.46 5.86
C VAL A 22 -23.33 -6.10 6.20
N SER A 23 -24.30 -6.08 7.12
CA SER A 23 -24.80 -4.86 7.74
C SER A 23 -25.28 -5.15 9.14
N ARG A 24 -24.75 -4.46 10.14
CA ARG A 24 -25.28 -4.46 11.53
C ARG A 24 -25.18 -3.06 12.11
N ARG A 25 -26.23 -2.63 12.83
CA ARG A 25 -26.32 -1.37 13.58
C ARG A 25 -26.05 -0.07 12.80
N LEU A 26 -26.07 -0.13 11.47
CA LEU A 26 -26.09 1.05 10.63
C LEU A 26 -27.49 1.23 10.04
N PRO A 27 -28.15 2.38 10.28
CA PRO A 27 -29.50 2.59 9.82
C PRO A 27 -29.52 2.88 8.31
N ARG A 28 -30.64 2.57 7.65
CA ARG A 28 -30.79 2.77 6.20
C ARG A 28 -30.51 4.19 5.72
N HIS A 29 -30.90 5.20 6.50
CA HIS A 29 -30.67 6.60 6.14
C HIS A 29 -29.19 7.01 6.13
N PHE A 30 -28.30 6.22 6.77
CA PHE A 30 -26.85 6.34 6.61
C PHE A 30 -26.37 5.51 5.41
N ILE A 31 -26.78 4.23 5.36
CA ILE A 31 -26.29 3.27 4.36
C ILE A 31 -26.63 3.70 2.94
N GLU A 32 -27.86 4.13 2.66
CA GLU A 32 -28.32 4.43 1.29
C GLU A 32 -27.45 5.49 0.58
N PRO A 33 -27.24 6.70 1.13
CA PRO A 33 -26.37 7.69 0.51
C PRO A 33 -24.89 7.28 0.50
N TRP A 34 -24.43 6.56 1.53
CA TRP A 34 -23.04 6.10 1.64
C TRP A 34 -22.70 5.04 0.59
N ASP A 35 -23.54 4.02 0.45
CA ASP A 35 -23.40 2.94 -0.52
C ASP A 35 -23.54 3.46 -1.96
N GLN A 36 -24.48 4.38 -2.21
CA GLN A 36 -24.61 5.02 -3.52
C GLN A 36 -23.32 5.74 -3.93
N TRP A 37 -22.71 6.48 -3.01
CA TRP A 37 -21.44 7.16 -3.25
C TRP A 37 -20.30 6.16 -3.47
N LEU A 38 -20.17 5.13 -2.62
CA LEU A 38 -19.14 4.11 -2.74
C LEU A 38 -19.23 3.33 -4.05
N GLN A 39 -20.43 2.88 -4.45
CA GLN A 39 -20.60 2.13 -5.69
C GLN A 39 -20.21 2.97 -6.92
N ALA A 40 -20.59 4.25 -6.95
CA ALA A 40 -20.24 5.14 -8.04
C ALA A 40 -18.73 5.42 -8.06
N SER A 41 -18.12 5.65 -6.89
CA SER A 41 -16.68 5.89 -6.71
C SER A 41 -15.83 4.67 -7.10
N MET A 42 -16.26 3.47 -6.74
CA MET A 42 -15.62 2.22 -7.14
C MET A 42 -15.69 2.03 -8.65
N ARG A 43 -16.85 2.25 -9.27
CA ARG A 43 -16.98 2.18 -10.74
C ARG A 43 -16.10 3.20 -11.45
N SER A 44 -16.13 4.45 -11.01
CA SER A 44 -15.33 5.52 -11.63
C SER A 44 -13.82 5.30 -11.46
N SER A 45 -13.39 4.81 -10.29
CA SER A 45 -11.97 4.46 -10.08
C SER A 45 -11.54 3.28 -10.94
N GLN A 46 -12.39 2.25 -11.14
CA GLN A 46 -12.12 1.14 -12.06
C GLN A 46 -11.93 1.63 -13.50
N GLU A 47 -12.82 2.51 -13.96
CA GLU A 47 -12.73 3.13 -15.30
C GLU A 47 -11.47 3.99 -15.45
N THR A 48 -11.06 4.69 -14.39
CA THR A 48 -9.91 5.60 -14.40
C THR A 48 -8.57 4.87 -14.31
N LEU A 49 -8.47 3.86 -13.45
CA LEU A 49 -7.22 3.16 -13.14
C LEU A 49 -6.99 1.92 -14.02
N GLY A 50 -8.04 1.41 -14.68
CA GLY A 50 -7.93 0.27 -15.59
C GLY A 50 -7.31 -0.95 -14.91
N GLU A 51 -6.26 -1.50 -15.51
CA GLU A 51 -5.59 -2.72 -15.02
C GLU A 51 -4.91 -2.53 -13.65
N SER A 52 -4.45 -1.32 -13.31
CA SER A 52 -3.84 -1.02 -12.00
C SER A 52 -4.86 -0.83 -10.89
N TRP A 53 -6.16 -0.89 -11.18
CA TRP A 53 -7.20 -0.63 -10.17
C TRP A 53 -7.13 -1.60 -9.01
N LEU A 54 -7.01 -2.90 -9.32
CA LEU A 54 -7.08 -3.95 -8.30
C LEU A 54 -5.84 -3.93 -7.40
N SER A 55 -4.65 -3.74 -7.97
CA SER A 55 -3.41 -3.60 -7.19
C SER A 55 -3.52 -2.43 -6.22
N LEU A 56 -3.94 -1.26 -6.71
CA LEU A 56 -4.13 -0.06 -5.89
C LEU A 56 -5.25 -0.19 -4.85
N PHE A 57 -6.34 -0.90 -5.17
CA PHE A 57 -7.40 -1.15 -4.21
C PHE A 57 -6.88 -1.98 -3.02
N LEU A 58 -6.11 -3.04 -3.27
CA LEU A 58 -5.63 -3.95 -2.23
C LEU A 58 -4.64 -3.31 -1.26
N VAL A 59 -3.82 -2.37 -1.72
CA VAL A 59 -2.87 -1.62 -0.85
C VAL A 59 -3.36 -0.23 -0.47
N SER A 60 -4.61 0.09 -0.79
CA SER A 60 -5.23 1.35 -0.38
C SER A 60 -5.13 1.47 1.14
N PRO A 61 -4.74 2.65 1.67
CA PRO A 61 -4.67 2.82 3.09
C PRO A 61 -6.07 2.78 3.71
N LEU A 62 -6.12 2.53 5.02
CA LEU A 62 -7.31 2.71 5.81
C LEU A 62 -7.58 4.21 5.97
N TRP A 63 -8.84 4.60 5.79
CA TRP A 63 -9.33 5.96 5.91
C TRP A 63 -10.19 6.14 7.14
N ARG A 64 -9.79 7.04 8.05
CA ARG A 64 -10.65 7.61 9.08
C ARG A 64 -11.56 8.64 8.42
N PHE A 65 -12.82 8.73 8.84
CA PHE A 65 -13.74 9.74 8.36
C PHE A 65 -14.66 10.28 9.45
N ALA A 66 -15.15 11.49 9.23
CA ALA A 66 -16.25 12.09 9.99
C ALA A 66 -17.15 12.93 9.07
N LEU A 67 -18.46 12.83 9.26
CA LEU A 67 -19.49 13.40 8.39
C LEU A 67 -20.40 14.29 9.24
N ARG A 68 -20.61 15.53 8.78
CA ARG A 68 -21.60 16.44 9.38
C ARG A 68 -23.04 15.94 9.10
N PRO A 69 -24.01 16.21 10.00
CA PRO A 69 -25.43 16.16 9.70
C PRO A 69 -25.76 16.77 8.34
N GLY A 70 -26.50 16.04 7.52
CA GLY A 70 -26.87 16.42 6.16
C GLY A 70 -26.02 15.74 5.08
N VAL A 71 -24.83 15.20 5.40
CA VAL A 71 -23.99 14.48 4.43
C VAL A 71 -24.51 13.06 4.18
N CYS A 72 -24.66 12.27 5.25
CA CYS A 72 -25.25 10.92 5.21
C CYS A 72 -26.37 10.81 6.25
N GLY A 73 -27.52 11.42 5.94
CA GLY A 73 -28.66 11.49 6.84
C GLY A 73 -28.59 12.66 7.83
N ALA A 74 -29.50 12.67 8.81
CA ALA A 74 -29.66 13.81 9.74
C ALA A 74 -28.67 13.80 10.93
N SER A 75 -27.97 12.69 11.16
CA SER A 75 -27.01 12.54 12.26
C SER A 75 -25.58 12.81 11.78
N ALA A 76 -24.70 13.14 12.71
CA ALA A 76 -23.27 13.12 12.47
C ALA A 76 -22.77 11.68 12.56
N TRP A 77 -21.80 11.32 11.73
CA TRP A 77 -21.23 9.97 11.70
C TRP A 77 -19.71 10.07 11.70
N ALA A 78 -19.04 9.15 12.38
CA ALA A 78 -17.59 8.99 12.25
C ALA A 78 -17.24 7.52 12.20
N GLY A 79 -16.10 7.19 11.62
CA GLY A 79 -15.75 5.79 11.39
C GLY A 79 -14.48 5.58 10.59
N VAL A 80 -14.26 4.32 10.22
CA VAL A 80 -13.15 3.90 9.36
C VAL A 80 -13.66 3.16 8.13
N MET A 81 -12.92 3.29 7.05
CA MET A 81 -13.15 2.60 5.78
C MET A 81 -11.85 1.98 5.31
N MET A 82 -11.88 0.70 4.94
CA MET A 82 -10.71 0.00 4.41
C MET A 82 -11.08 -0.86 3.19
N PRO A 83 -10.14 -1.13 2.27
CA PRO A 83 -10.37 -2.10 1.22
C PRO A 83 -10.69 -3.48 1.80
N SER A 84 -11.61 -4.19 1.15
CA SER A 84 -12.04 -5.51 1.59
C SER A 84 -12.59 -6.32 0.41
N VAL A 85 -12.73 -7.62 0.62
CA VAL A 85 -13.19 -8.60 -0.37
C VAL A 85 -14.12 -9.59 0.33
N ASP A 86 -15.09 -10.15 -0.40
CA ASP A 86 -15.91 -11.25 0.11
C ASP A 86 -15.35 -12.63 -0.28
N ARG A 87 -15.92 -13.69 0.28
CA ARG A 87 -15.52 -15.09 0.04
C ARG A 87 -15.50 -15.51 -1.44
N VAL A 88 -16.21 -14.78 -2.28
CA VAL A 88 -16.38 -15.05 -3.72
C VAL A 88 -15.46 -14.14 -4.55
N GLY A 89 -14.60 -13.33 -3.93
CA GLY A 89 -13.64 -12.47 -4.63
C GLY A 89 -14.25 -11.18 -5.17
N ARG A 90 -15.42 -10.75 -4.68
CA ARG A 90 -16.02 -9.47 -5.08
C ARG A 90 -15.48 -8.36 -4.16
N TYR A 91 -14.83 -7.36 -4.74
CA TYR A 91 -14.20 -6.26 -4.01
C TYR A 91 -15.19 -5.18 -3.62
N TYR A 92 -15.18 -4.78 -2.35
CA TYR A 92 -15.95 -3.65 -1.84
C TYR A 92 -15.43 -3.24 -0.46
N PRO A 93 -15.31 -1.94 -0.13
CA PRO A 93 -14.79 -1.51 1.16
C PRO A 93 -15.59 -2.02 2.37
N LEU A 94 -14.90 -2.32 3.48
CA LEU A 94 -15.55 -2.46 4.78
C LEU A 94 -15.62 -1.08 5.45
N THR A 95 -16.81 -0.68 5.89
CA THR A 95 -17.05 0.53 6.67
C THR A 95 -17.44 0.15 8.10
N LEU A 96 -16.76 0.72 9.09
CA LEU A 96 -17.21 0.75 10.49
C LEU A 96 -17.61 2.18 10.83
N ALA A 97 -18.76 2.40 11.46
CA ALA A 97 -19.22 3.74 11.78
C ALA A 97 -20.07 3.79 13.06
N GLN A 98 -20.07 4.94 13.73
CA GLN A 98 -20.88 5.25 14.89
C GLN A 98 -21.51 6.64 14.72
N ALA A 99 -22.73 6.83 15.22
CA ALA A 99 -23.29 8.18 15.30
C ALA A 99 -22.61 8.93 16.44
N VAL A 100 -22.20 10.17 16.19
CA VAL A 100 -21.39 10.97 17.12
C VAL A 100 -22.00 12.35 17.34
N SER A 101 -21.52 13.07 18.35
CA SER A 101 -21.89 14.48 18.52
C SER A 101 -21.37 15.33 17.36
N ALA A 102 -22.26 16.10 16.74
CA ALA A 102 -21.89 17.09 15.73
C ALA A 102 -21.00 18.21 16.30
N GLU A 103 -20.94 18.36 17.63
CA GLU A 103 -20.14 19.37 18.31
C GLU A 103 -18.68 18.95 18.55
N SER A 104 -18.27 17.73 18.20
CA SER A 104 -16.92 17.23 18.52
C SER A 104 -16.19 16.58 17.36
N LEU A 105 -16.63 16.78 16.10
CA LEU A 105 -16.08 16.09 14.93
C LEU A 105 -14.58 16.31 14.72
N LEU A 106 -14.07 17.54 14.85
CA LEU A 106 -12.63 17.80 14.69
C LEU A 106 -11.80 17.23 15.85
N SER A 107 -12.36 17.23 17.06
CA SER A 107 -11.69 16.71 18.24
C SER A 107 -11.42 15.20 18.16
N LEU A 108 -12.21 14.46 17.37
CA LEU A 108 -11.98 13.02 17.12
C LEU A 108 -10.63 12.74 16.45
N PHE A 109 -10.10 13.70 15.69
CA PHE A 109 -8.81 13.58 14.98
C PHE A 109 -7.63 14.13 15.80
N SER A 110 -7.86 14.50 17.07
CA SER A 110 -6.79 14.89 17.99
C SER A 110 -5.87 13.68 18.27
N PRO A 111 -4.54 13.87 18.40
CA PRO A 111 -3.62 12.81 18.81
C PRO A 111 -3.96 12.14 20.14
N GLU A 112 -4.74 12.80 20.99
CA GLU A 112 -5.18 12.28 22.30
C GLU A 112 -6.35 11.30 22.20
N SER A 113 -7.02 11.23 21.03
CA SER A 113 -8.14 10.33 20.78
C SER A 113 -7.64 8.92 20.41
N ALA A 114 -7.87 7.95 21.28
CA ALA A 114 -7.58 6.54 21.01
C ALA A 114 -8.70 5.83 20.22
N TRP A 115 -9.82 6.51 19.93
CA TRP A 115 -11.02 5.88 19.41
C TRP A 115 -10.85 5.34 17.97
N PHE A 116 -10.23 6.12 17.08
CA PHE A 116 -9.96 5.65 15.73
C PHE A 116 -8.97 4.47 15.72
N ALA A 117 -7.97 4.46 16.59
CA ALA A 117 -7.03 3.34 16.68
C ALA A 117 -7.74 2.03 17.06
N GLN A 118 -8.70 2.06 17.98
CA GLN A 118 -9.52 0.89 18.32
C GLN A 118 -10.38 0.42 17.13
N LEU A 119 -10.94 1.35 16.36
CA LEU A 119 -11.69 1.01 15.14
C LEU A 119 -10.81 0.40 14.06
N GLU A 120 -9.58 0.90 13.90
CA GLU A 120 -8.59 0.39 12.96
C GLU A 120 -8.20 -1.05 13.29
N ASP A 121 -7.82 -1.29 14.55
CA ASP A 121 -7.49 -2.63 15.04
C ASP A 121 -8.65 -3.60 14.83
N ALA A 122 -9.88 -3.15 15.13
CA ALA A 122 -11.08 -3.96 14.90
C ALA A 122 -11.30 -4.23 13.41
N ALA A 123 -11.22 -3.23 12.53
CA ALA A 123 -11.38 -3.42 11.09
C ALA A 123 -10.37 -4.41 10.55
N LEU A 124 -9.09 -4.25 10.89
CA LEU A 124 -8.01 -5.14 10.46
C LEU A 124 -8.17 -6.57 10.99
N SER A 125 -8.77 -6.75 12.18
CA SER A 125 -9.00 -8.08 12.75
C SER A 125 -9.88 -9.00 11.89
N VAL A 126 -10.73 -8.42 11.04
CA VAL A 126 -11.62 -9.14 10.12
C VAL A 126 -10.86 -9.86 9.00
N LEU A 127 -9.63 -9.44 8.73
CA LEU A 127 -8.77 -10.02 7.68
C LEU A 127 -8.08 -11.32 8.12
N ASN A 128 -8.24 -11.76 9.36
CA ASN A 128 -7.64 -12.99 9.87
C ASN A 128 -8.45 -14.25 9.48
N ASP A 129 -7.75 -15.37 9.23
CA ASP A 129 -8.24 -16.67 8.71
C ASP A 129 -9.50 -17.27 9.38
N SER A 130 -9.82 -16.86 10.61
CA SER A 130 -10.91 -17.42 11.42
C SER A 130 -11.89 -16.36 11.91
N CYS A 131 -12.16 -15.33 11.11
CA CYS A 131 -13.06 -14.25 11.53
C CYS A 131 -14.50 -14.77 11.80
N ASP A 132 -14.77 -15.02 13.08
CA ASP A 132 -16.12 -15.21 13.62
C ASP A 132 -16.79 -13.83 13.73
N LEU A 133 -17.84 -13.63 12.93
CA LEU A 133 -18.59 -12.38 12.91
C LEU A 133 -19.21 -12.02 14.24
N ASP A 134 -19.65 -13.00 15.03
CA ASP A 134 -20.28 -12.70 16.31
C ASP A 134 -19.22 -12.28 17.34
N ARG A 135 -18.01 -12.83 17.25
CA ARG A 135 -16.85 -12.36 18.01
C ARG A 135 -16.40 -10.97 17.58
N PHE A 136 -16.32 -10.72 16.27
CA PHE A 136 -16.02 -9.40 15.71
C PHE A 136 -17.05 -8.37 16.17
N ASP A 137 -18.34 -8.71 16.05
CA ASP A 137 -19.45 -7.88 16.46
C ASP A 137 -19.41 -7.54 17.95
N LYS A 138 -19.06 -8.52 18.79
CA LYS A 138 -18.84 -8.32 20.22
C LYS A 138 -17.66 -7.38 20.49
N GLY A 139 -16.55 -7.53 19.77
CA GLY A 139 -15.41 -6.62 19.87
C GLY A 139 -15.80 -5.17 19.53
N LEU A 140 -16.62 -4.96 18.50
CA LEU A 140 -17.13 -3.62 18.16
C LEU A 140 -18.04 -3.03 19.24
N MET A 141 -18.78 -3.87 19.98
CA MET A 141 -19.63 -3.42 21.09
C MET A 141 -18.81 -3.03 22.33
N GLU A 142 -17.57 -3.51 22.45
CA GLU A 142 -16.66 -3.14 23.55
C GLU A 142 -15.96 -1.79 23.30
N ILE A 143 -15.96 -1.30 22.06
CA ILE A 143 -15.44 0.02 21.71
C ILE A 143 -16.35 1.09 22.32
N GLY A 144 -15.75 1.96 23.14
CA GLY A 144 -16.45 3.05 23.81
C GLY A 144 -17.08 4.06 22.84
N SER A 145 -18.00 4.88 23.35
CA SER A 145 -18.54 6.01 22.57
C SER A 145 -17.44 7.02 22.27
N ALA A 146 -17.38 7.46 21.01
CA ALA A 146 -16.45 8.49 20.55
C ALA A 146 -16.50 9.76 21.43
N ASP A 147 -17.71 10.15 21.86
CA ASP A 147 -17.94 11.35 22.68
C ASP A 147 -17.37 11.21 24.11
N SER A 148 -17.18 9.99 24.61
CA SER A 148 -16.61 9.72 25.94
C SER A 148 -15.08 9.65 25.93
N LEU A 149 -14.49 9.34 24.77
CA LEU A 149 -13.05 9.14 24.58
C LEU A 149 -12.36 10.39 24.01
N THR A 150 -13.11 11.47 23.83
CA THR A 150 -12.61 12.73 23.28
C THR A 150 -12.61 13.80 24.37
N PRO A 151 -11.50 14.51 24.61
CA PRO A 151 -11.46 15.56 25.60
C PRO A 151 -12.43 16.70 25.23
N GLN A 152 -13.32 17.05 26.16
CA GLN A 152 -14.19 18.22 26.03
C GLN A 152 -13.52 19.43 26.71
N TYR A 153 -12.75 20.19 25.93
CA TYR A 153 -12.06 21.37 26.45
C TYR A 153 -12.99 22.57 26.65
N PHE A 154 -14.06 22.69 25.86
CA PHE A 154 -15.01 23.79 25.96
C PHE A 154 -16.45 23.29 25.90
N GLN A 155 -17.30 23.84 26.76
CA GLN A 155 -18.75 23.65 26.72
C GLN A 155 -19.41 24.93 26.24
N ALA A 156 -20.38 24.83 25.33
CA ALA A 156 -21.16 25.98 24.91
C ALA A 156 -22.20 26.33 25.98
N ASP A 157 -22.29 27.61 26.36
CA ASP A 157 -23.47 28.12 27.06
C ASP A 157 -24.67 27.97 26.13
N SER A 158 -25.57 27.06 26.48
CA SER A 158 -26.65 26.52 25.64
C SER A 158 -27.80 27.50 25.32
N SER A 159 -27.53 28.81 25.26
CA SER A 159 -28.53 29.85 24.99
C SER A 159 -28.34 30.63 23.68
N GLY A 160 -27.26 30.41 22.95
CA GLY A 160 -26.97 31.15 21.71
C GLY A 160 -26.59 30.24 20.58
N GLY A 161 -27.57 29.58 19.96
CA GLY A 161 -27.33 28.98 18.64
C GLY A 161 -26.75 30.04 17.70
N LEU A 162 -25.93 29.61 16.73
CA LEU A 162 -25.50 30.43 15.59
C LEU A 162 -26.71 30.78 14.70
N GLY A 163 -27.76 31.35 15.28
CA GLY A 163 -28.85 31.98 14.57
C GLY A 163 -28.30 33.17 13.80
N VAL A 164 -28.98 33.48 12.69
CA VAL A 164 -28.70 34.62 11.82
C VAL A 164 -28.91 35.91 12.62
N SER A 165 -27.91 36.30 13.40
CA SER A 165 -27.85 37.59 14.08
C SER A 165 -27.35 38.63 13.08
N ASN A 166 -28.11 39.72 12.89
CA ASN A 166 -27.73 40.87 12.07
C ASN A 166 -26.54 41.70 12.64
N GLY A 167 -25.88 41.21 13.69
CA GLY A 167 -24.72 41.85 14.33
C GLY A 167 -23.36 41.27 13.91
N LYS A 168 -22.28 41.94 14.33
CA LYS A 168 -20.90 41.44 14.15
C LYS A 168 -20.69 40.18 15.01
N LEU A 169 -19.97 39.20 14.46
CA LEU A 169 -19.64 37.95 15.15
C LEU A 169 -18.42 38.15 16.07
N ALA A 170 -18.48 37.57 17.26
CA ALA A 170 -17.36 37.48 18.18
C ALA A 170 -17.35 36.09 18.82
N PHE A 171 -16.15 35.52 18.99
CA PHE A 171 -15.93 34.27 19.72
C PHE A 171 -15.16 34.59 21.00
N ARG A 172 -15.66 34.11 22.13
CA ARG A 172 -14.99 34.21 23.43
C ARG A 172 -14.72 32.81 23.94
N PHE A 173 -13.50 32.60 24.41
CA PHE A 173 -13.07 31.39 25.09
C PHE A 173 -12.58 31.81 26.47
N ASP A 174 -13.14 31.21 27.51
CA ASP A 174 -12.62 31.37 28.87
C ASP A 174 -11.56 30.29 29.09
N LEU A 175 -10.33 30.70 29.37
CA LEU A 175 -9.16 29.84 29.54
C LEU A 175 -8.67 29.93 30.99
N GLU A 176 -8.09 28.85 31.50
CA GLU A 176 -7.42 28.88 32.81
C GLU A 176 -6.05 29.59 32.71
N GLY A 177 -5.41 29.50 31.56
CA GLY A 177 -4.13 30.15 31.25
C GLY A 177 -3.93 30.38 29.74
N LEU A 178 -3.11 31.36 29.38
CA LEU A 178 -2.82 31.68 27.97
C LEU A 178 -1.94 30.62 27.28
N ASP A 179 -1.37 29.70 28.04
CA ASP A 179 -0.68 28.52 27.53
C ASP A 179 -1.64 27.48 26.90
N GLN A 180 -2.94 27.53 27.22
CA GLN A 180 -3.98 26.66 26.65
C GLN A 180 -4.59 27.20 25.34
N THR A 181 -3.94 28.16 24.67
CA THR A 181 -4.47 28.71 23.41
C THR A 181 -4.50 27.71 22.25
N ASP A 182 -3.70 26.64 22.32
CA ASP A 182 -3.66 25.57 21.33
C ASP A 182 -4.99 24.78 21.25
N VAL A 183 -5.63 24.51 22.39
CA VAL A 183 -6.93 23.80 22.43
C VAL A 183 -8.09 24.63 21.86
N VAL A 184 -7.91 25.96 21.74
CA VAL A 184 -8.90 26.87 21.14
C VAL A 184 -9.04 26.63 19.64
N PHE A 185 -7.94 26.36 18.93
CA PHE A 185 -7.95 26.32 17.46
C PHE A 185 -8.82 25.19 16.88
N PRO A 186 -8.82 23.94 17.40
CA PRO A 186 -9.75 22.91 16.95
C PRO A 186 -11.22 23.33 17.11
N HIS A 187 -11.57 23.90 18.27
CA HIS A 187 -12.94 24.34 18.57
C HIS A 187 -13.38 25.51 17.69
N LEU A 188 -12.52 26.53 17.55
CA LEU A 188 -12.78 27.66 16.67
C LEU A 188 -12.92 27.20 15.22
N SER A 189 -12.02 26.34 14.75
CA SER A 189 -12.07 25.80 13.38
C SER A 189 -13.39 25.09 13.11
N GLN A 190 -13.87 24.27 14.05
CA GLN A 190 -15.14 23.59 13.90
C GLN A 190 -16.32 24.56 13.83
N ARG A 191 -16.34 25.58 14.71
CA ARG A 191 -17.40 26.59 14.70
C ARG A 191 -17.39 27.44 13.42
N LEU A 192 -16.21 27.69 12.84
CA LEU A 192 -16.08 28.35 11.55
C LEU A 192 -16.54 27.43 10.41
N LEU A 193 -16.16 26.15 10.40
CA LEU A 193 -16.64 25.17 9.41
C LEU A 193 -18.16 25.06 9.45
N ASP A 194 -18.76 24.85 10.63
CA ASP A 194 -20.20 24.78 10.80
C ASP A 194 -20.95 26.02 10.27
N ARG A 195 -20.30 27.19 10.31
CA ARG A 195 -20.87 28.44 9.82
C ARG A 195 -20.72 28.62 8.31
N PHE A 196 -19.54 28.31 7.76
CA PHE A 196 -19.19 28.63 6.37
C PHE A 196 -19.37 27.45 5.41
N MET A 197 -19.54 26.25 5.95
CA MET A 197 -19.57 25.00 5.21
C MET A 197 -20.60 24.06 5.86
N PRO A 198 -21.90 24.23 5.57
CA PRO A 198 -22.96 23.56 6.33
C PRO A 198 -23.00 22.03 6.18
N GLY A 199 -22.43 21.49 5.09
CA GLY A 199 -22.26 20.05 4.89
C GLY A 199 -20.82 19.75 4.51
N TYR A 200 -20.04 19.21 5.44
CA TYR A 200 -18.64 18.82 5.21
C TYR A 200 -18.37 17.41 5.71
N SER A 201 -17.32 16.83 5.15
CA SER A 201 -16.69 15.63 5.68
C SER A 201 -15.20 15.87 5.94
N ILE A 202 -14.68 15.12 6.89
CA ILE A 202 -13.26 15.08 7.27
C ILE A 202 -12.77 13.67 6.95
N TRP A 203 -11.59 13.57 6.35
CA TRP A 203 -10.94 12.32 6.01
C TRP A 203 -9.50 12.38 6.47
N ALA A 204 -9.03 11.34 7.14
CA ALA A 204 -7.63 11.21 7.51
C ALA A 204 -7.11 9.83 7.20
N SER A 205 -5.83 9.76 6.86
CA SER A 205 -5.13 8.49 6.71
C SER A 205 -3.69 8.70 7.12
N GLU A 206 -3.09 7.67 7.71
CA GLU A 206 -1.62 7.60 7.87
C GLU A 206 -0.90 7.55 6.51
N GLY A 207 -1.65 7.35 5.42
CA GLY A 207 -1.12 7.18 4.07
C GLY A 207 -0.70 5.74 3.80
N GLY A 208 -0.25 5.48 2.57
CA GLY A 208 0.49 4.27 2.24
C GLY A 208 1.98 4.44 2.52
N GLN A 209 2.81 3.40 2.33
CA GLN A 209 4.26 3.49 2.58
C GLN A 209 4.99 4.58 1.77
N SER A 210 4.40 5.09 0.69
CA SER A 210 4.94 6.17 -0.15
C SER A 210 4.30 7.54 0.11
N ASN A 211 3.31 7.64 1.00
CA ASN A 211 2.54 8.85 1.20
C ASN A 211 2.59 9.28 2.66
N ARG A 212 2.61 10.59 2.87
CA ARG A 212 2.59 11.15 4.22
C ARG A 212 1.19 11.04 4.82
N PRO A 213 1.08 11.00 6.15
CA PRO A 213 -0.18 11.20 6.84
C PRO A 213 -0.85 12.48 6.33
N ASN A 214 -2.14 12.40 6.06
CA ASN A 214 -2.90 13.51 5.51
C ASN A 214 -4.26 13.64 6.19
N LEU A 215 -4.73 14.89 6.27
CA LEU A 215 -6.05 15.29 6.73
C LEU A 215 -6.68 16.15 5.64
N LEU A 216 -7.85 15.74 5.18
CA LEU A 216 -8.63 16.39 4.15
C LEU A 216 -9.98 16.80 4.73
N ILE A 217 -10.41 18.02 4.43
CA ILE A 217 -11.76 18.51 4.73
C ILE A 217 -12.38 18.95 3.41
N CYS A 218 -13.57 18.44 3.07
CA CYS A 218 -14.24 18.74 1.81
C CYS A 218 -15.75 18.91 1.97
N GLU A 219 -16.39 19.56 0.99
CA GLU A 219 -17.83 19.81 1.00
C GLU A 219 -18.56 18.53 0.61
N GLY A 220 -19.52 18.12 1.44
CA GLY A 220 -20.17 16.83 1.29
C GLY A 220 -19.17 15.67 1.30
N LEU A 221 -19.47 14.62 0.53
CA LEU A 221 -18.55 13.51 0.27
C LEU A 221 -17.58 13.88 -0.85
N PRO A 222 -16.36 13.29 -0.88
CA PRO A 222 -15.43 13.48 -1.98
C PRO A 222 -16.08 13.20 -3.35
N PRO A 223 -15.75 13.97 -4.40
CA PRO A 223 -16.25 13.69 -5.74
C PRO A 223 -15.91 12.27 -6.19
N ILE A 224 -16.84 11.66 -6.94
CA ILE A 224 -16.73 10.27 -7.42
C ILE A 224 -15.43 10.02 -8.20
N ASP A 225 -15.05 10.97 -9.07
CA ASP A 225 -13.83 10.90 -9.89
C ASP A 225 -12.54 11.13 -9.08
N ALA A 226 -12.63 11.64 -7.85
CA ALA A 226 -11.48 11.79 -6.97
C ALA A 226 -11.11 10.48 -6.26
N TYR A 227 -11.99 9.47 -6.25
CA TYR A 227 -11.77 8.24 -5.47
C TYR A 227 -10.55 7.44 -5.92
N ALA A 228 -10.15 7.52 -7.20
CA ALA A 228 -8.91 6.91 -7.68
C ALA A 228 -7.67 7.42 -6.89
N SER A 229 -7.67 8.69 -6.50
CA SER A 229 -6.60 9.29 -5.70
C SER A 229 -6.66 8.93 -4.21
N PHE A 230 -7.85 8.57 -3.70
CA PHE A 230 -8.01 7.99 -2.36
C PHE A 230 -7.38 6.59 -2.27
N LEU A 231 -7.55 5.76 -3.30
CA LEU A 231 -6.91 4.43 -3.36
C LEU A 231 -5.38 4.54 -3.35
N GLN A 232 -4.85 5.59 -3.96
CA GLN A 232 -3.42 5.88 -3.94
C GLN A 232 -2.96 6.45 -2.61
N GLY A 233 -3.85 6.94 -1.73
CA GLY A 233 -3.54 7.53 -0.43
C GLY A 233 -3.17 9.01 -0.45
N MET A 234 -3.39 9.73 -1.57
CA MET A 234 -3.12 11.17 -1.70
C MET A 234 -4.22 11.81 -2.56
N PRO A 235 -5.26 12.40 -1.94
CA PRO A 235 -6.31 13.09 -2.68
C PRO A 235 -5.74 14.28 -3.46
N GLN A 236 -5.77 14.23 -4.79
CA GLN A 236 -5.21 15.28 -5.65
C GLN A 236 -6.29 16.16 -6.26
N ALA A 237 -5.91 17.39 -6.63
CA ALA A 237 -6.79 18.28 -7.38
C ALA A 237 -7.20 17.61 -8.71
N GLY A 238 -8.49 17.74 -9.04
CA GLY A 238 -9.08 17.06 -10.19
C GLY A 238 -10.00 17.98 -10.95
N ARG A 239 -10.70 17.44 -11.96
CA ARG A 239 -11.67 18.22 -12.74
C ARG A 239 -12.86 18.66 -11.90
N SER A 240 -13.28 17.84 -10.94
CA SER A 240 -14.51 18.05 -10.17
C SER A 240 -14.30 18.68 -8.79
N TRP A 241 -13.05 19.00 -8.41
CA TRP A 241 -12.76 19.74 -7.18
C TRP A 241 -11.39 20.42 -7.18
N GLN A 242 -11.27 21.47 -6.38
CA GLN A 242 -10.03 22.19 -6.14
C GLN A 242 -9.50 21.83 -4.76
N VAL A 243 -8.26 21.35 -4.68
CA VAL A 243 -7.62 20.98 -3.41
C VAL A 243 -6.54 22.01 -3.11
N GLN A 244 -6.71 22.77 -2.02
CA GLN A 244 -5.65 23.62 -1.47
C GLN A 244 -4.80 22.80 -0.53
N SER A 245 -3.53 22.61 -0.88
CA SER A 245 -2.60 21.77 -0.11
C SER A 245 -1.64 22.64 0.71
N TYR A 246 -1.55 22.35 2.00
CA TYR A 246 -0.61 22.98 2.92
C TYR A 246 0.35 21.92 3.45
N ARG A 247 1.64 22.24 3.51
CA ARG A 247 2.67 21.34 4.03
C ARG A 247 3.30 21.97 5.26
N GLN A 248 3.46 21.16 6.31
CA GLN A 248 4.25 21.57 7.45
C GLN A 248 5.72 21.68 7.02
N ASP A 249 6.32 22.82 7.30
CA ASP A 249 7.76 23.02 7.15
C ASP A 249 8.47 22.33 8.32
N GLN A 250 9.24 21.28 8.03
CA GLN A 250 9.97 20.51 9.04
C GLN A 250 11.19 21.26 9.60
N SER A 251 11.57 22.40 9.02
CA SER A 251 12.65 23.25 9.55
C SER A 251 12.24 24.05 10.80
N VAL A 252 10.94 24.13 11.09
CA VAL A 252 10.43 24.74 12.32
C VAL A 252 10.56 23.72 13.44
N LYS A 253 11.68 23.78 14.18
CA LYS A 253 11.84 23.02 15.44
C LYS A 253 10.60 23.23 16.29
N LYS A 254 9.99 22.12 16.75
CA LYS A 254 9.01 22.14 17.84
C LYS A 254 9.65 22.96 18.96
N ILE A 255 9.05 24.10 19.32
CA ILE A 255 9.54 24.89 20.46
C ILE A 255 9.18 24.06 21.70
N GLU A 256 10.06 23.15 22.08
CA GLU A 256 10.08 22.62 23.43
C GLU A 256 10.38 23.83 24.33
N ARG A 257 9.39 24.26 25.11
CA ARG A 257 9.61 25.26 26.16
C ARG A 257 10.40 24.60 27.27
N GLU A 258 11.72 24.55 27.13
CA GLU A 258 12.63 24.46 28.27
C GLU A 258 13.01 25.88 28.76
N PRO A 259 13.27 26.07 30.06
CA PRO A 259 13.66 27.37 30.61
C PRO A 259 14.99 27.82 30.01
N SER A 260 15.02 29.09 29.60
CA SER A 260 16.09 29.76 28.85
C SER A 260 17.53 29.56 29.34
N ALA A 261 18.48 29.28 28.42
CA ALA A 261 19.79 29.95 28.34
C ALA A 261 20.60 29.68 27.04
N SER A 262 21.08 30.78 26.43
CA SER A 262 22.34 31.01 25.66
C SER A 262 22.76 30.14 24.45
N ALA A 263 22.49 30.69 23.26
CA ALA A 263 23.43 31.18 22.22
C ALA A 263 24.59 30.34 21.60
N VAL A 264 24.60 30.39 20.24
CA VAL A 264 25.70 30.57 19.24
C VAL A 264 26.10 29.39 18.31
N GLY A 265 26.00 29.65 16.99
CA GLY A 265 26.84 29.15 15.86
C GLY A 265 26.35 27.86 15.16
N ALA A 266 26.45 27.63 13.86
CA ALA A 266 26.84 28.38 12.66
C ALA A 266 26.40 27.53 11.42
N THR A 267 26.19 28.19 10.26
CA THR A 267 26.41 27.80 8.83
C THR A 267 26.50 26.30 8.43
N ALA A 268 26.01 25.77 7.30
CA ALA A 268 25.70 26.30 5.96
C ALA A 268 24.82 25.29 5.20
N SER A 269 24.00 25.79 4.27
CA SER A 269 23.28 25.02 3.26
C SER A 269 24.26 24.49 2.21
N GLN A 270 24.19 23.20 1.89
CA GLN A 270 24.75 22.66 0.66
C GLN A 270 23.62 22.11 -0.21
N ASP A 271 23.54 22.66 -1.42
CA ASP A 271 22.63 22.28 -2.48
C ASP A 271 22.78 20.78 -2.81
N ILE A 272 21.68 20.05 -2.72
CA ILE A 272 21.60 18.68 -3.24
C ILE A 272 21.41 18.80 -4.75
N THR A 273 22.52 18.82 -5.48
CA THR A 273 22.55 18.57 -6.92
C THR A 273 22.14 17.12 -7.18
N LEU A 274 21.05 16.93 -7.92
CA LEU A 274 20.63 15.64 -8.50
C LEU A 274 21.82 15.00 -9.24
N PRO A 275 22.32 13.81 -8.86
CA PRO A 275 23.34 13.14 -9.63
C PRO A 275 22.69 12.46 -10.84
N ASN A 276 23.09 12.90 -12.03
CA ASN A 276 22.87 12.26 -13.32
C ASN A 276 23.03 10.72 -13.24
N SER A 277 21.94 9.98 -13.51
CA SER A 277 21.97 8.52 -13.67
C SER A 277 22.49 8.13 -15.07
N THR A 278 23.79 8.32 -15.32
CA THR A 278 24.42 7.93 -16.61
C THR A 278 25.30 6.68 -16.53
N LYS A 279 25.33 5.99 -15.39
CA LYS A 279 26.24 4.84 -15.18
C LYS A 279 25.62 3.46 -15.41
N TRP A 280 24.29 3.38 -15.41
CA TRP A 280 23.56 2.14 -15.60
C TRP A 280 22.67 2.25 -16.83
N ALA A 281 22.78 1.27 -17.73
CA ALA A 281 21.85 1.09 -18.84
C ALA A 281 21.03 -0.17 -18.59
N SER A 282 19.75 -0.16 -18.93
CA SER A 282 18.88 -1.31 -18.72
C SER A 282 17.80 -1.43 -19.78
N TYR A 283 17.29 -2.65 -19.93
CA TYR A 283 16.12 -2.93 -20.77
C TYR A 283 15.39 -4.18 -20.27
N GLY A 284 14.09 -4.07 -20.04
CA GLY A 284 13.21 -5.17 -19.64
C GLY A 284 12.18 -5.53 -20.73
N VAL A 285 11.91 -6.83 -20.88
CA VAL A 285 10.87 -7.37 -21.78
C VAL A 285 10.11 -8.49 -21.07
N THR A 286 8.79 -8.52 -21.23
CA THR A 286 7.94 -9.62 -20.78
C THR A 286 6.98 -10.05 -21.89
N VAL A 287 6.77 -11.36 -22.04
CA VAL A 287 5.86 -11.96 -23.03
C VAL A 287 5.07 -13.11 -22.43
N VAL A 288 3.85 -13.33 -22.95
CA VAL A 288 2.95 -14.41 -22.51
C VAL A 288 3.53 -15.81 -22.78
N GLY A 289 4.40 -15.96 -23.80
CA GLY A 289 4.80 -17.26 -24.32
C GLY A 289 3.80 -17.84 -25.32
N ASN A 290 3.99 -19.11 -25.70
CA ASN A 290 3.22 -19.80 -26.74
C ASN A 290 2.06 -20.65 -26.19
N LYS A 291 2.02 -20.93 -24.88
CA LYS A 291 1.05 -21.87 -24.27
C LYS A 291 0.09 -21.22 -23.28
N ARG A 292 0.56 -20.24 -22.50
CA ARG A 292 -0.28 -19.49 -21.55
C ARG A 292 -1.23 -18.55 -22.31
N LYS A 293 -2.33 -18.18 -21.66
CA LYS A 293 -3.31 -17.21 -22.21
C LYS A 293 -3.12 -15.80 -21.67
N HIS A 294 -2.54 -15.69 -20.49
CA HIS A 294 -2.34 -14.46 -19.76
C HIS A 294 -0.87 -14.39 -19.32
N ASN A 295 -0.39 -13.17 -19.14
CA ASN A 295 0.92 -12.92 -18.56
C ASN A 295 0.75 -12.66 -17.06
N GLU A 296 1.23 -13.58 -16.24
CA GLU A 296 1.24 -13.50 -14.78
C GLU A 296 2.58 -12.94 -14.29
N ASP A 297 3.55 -12.68 -15.17
CA ASP A 297 4.79 -12.00 -14.84
C ASP A 297 4.64 -10.47 -14.85
N ALA A 298 5.46 -9.80 -14.04
CA ALA A 298 5.65 -8.35 -14.05
C ALA A 298 7.13 -7.98 -13.90
N LEU A 299 7.52 -6.83 -14.45
CA LEU A 299 8.87 -6.27 -14.29
C LEU A 299 8.84 -4.77 -13.96
N LEU A 300 9.84 -4.31 -13.22
CA LEU A 300 10.15 -2.90 -12.98
C LEU A 300 11.53 -2.58 -13.54
N ASP A 301 11.62 -1.61 -14.45
CA ASP A 301 12.88 -1.08 -14.97
C ASP A 301 13.00 0.41 -14.60
N CYS A 302 13.71 0.70 -13.50
CA CYS A 302 13.82 2.05 -12.95
C CYS A 302 15.28 2.45 -12.68
N PRO A 303 16.09 2.73 -13.72
CA PRO A 303 17.49 3.08 -13.58
C PRO A 303 17.74 4.39 -12.82
N SER A 304 16.76 5.31 -12.80
CA SER A 304 16.82 6.55 -12.02
C SER A 304 16.81 6.30 -10.51
N LEU A 305 16.15 5.23 -10.06
CA LEU A 305 16.18 4.76 -8.68
C LEU A 305 17.27 3.70 -8.46
N GLY A 306 17.95 3.24 -9.52
CA GLY A 306 18.85 2.10 -9.46
C GLY A 306 18.12 0.84 -8.99
N LEU A 307 16.90 0.62 -9.46
CA LEU A 307 16.03 -0.48 -9.04
C LEU A 307 15.49 -1.23 -10.25
N TRP A 308 15.74 -2.54 -10.27
CA TRP A 308 15.24 -3.46 -11.29
C TRP A 308 14.60 -4.67 -10.60
N VAL A 309 13.42 -5.08 -11.05
CA VAL A 309 12.64 -6.14 -10.40
C VAL A 309 12.00 -7.03 -11.46
N VAL A 310 11.97 -8.34 -11.20
CA VAL A 310 11.14 -9.32 -11.90
C VAL A 310 10.33 -10.07 -10.85
N ALA A 311 9.04 -10.26 -11.12
CA ALA A 311 8.11 -10.99 -10.28
C ALA A 311 7.27 -11.94 -11.13
N ASP A 312 7.26 -13.23 -10.77
CA ASP A 312 6.53 -14.30 -11.45
C ASP A 312 5.31 -14.67 -10.61
N GLY A 313 4.11 -14.45 -11.15
CA GLY A 313 2.84 -14.61 -10.45
C GLY A 313 2.41 -16.06 -10.36
N MET A 314 2.10 -16.54 -9.15
CA MET A 314 1.62 -17.90 -8.91
C MET A 314 0.23 -17.93 -8.27
N GLY A 315 -0.66 -18.75 -8.84
CA GLY A 315 -2.04 -18.96 -8.39
C GLY A 315 -2.88 -19.28 -9.61
N GLY A 316 -3.61 -20.41 -9.63
CA GLY A 316 -4.14 -21.05 -10.84
C GLY A 316 -5.17 -20.29 -11.72
N HIS A 317 -5.29 -18.96 -11.61
CA HIS A 317 -6.15 -18.03 -12.36
C HIS A 317 -5.58 -16.58 -12.31
N GLN A 318 -6.42 -15.55 -12.54
CA GLN A 318 -6.19 -14.09 -12.44
C GLN A 318 -5.71 -13.59 -11.05
N SER A 319 -5.03 -14.42 -10.28
CA SER A 319 -4.50 -14.07 -8.95
C SER A 319 -2.99 -13.96 -8.99
N GLY A 320 -2.30 -14.70 -9.87
CA GLY A 320 -0.86 -14.58 -10.07
C GLY A 320 -0.47 -13.21 -10.65
N ASP A 321 -1.16 -12.78 -11.71
CA ASP A 321 -0.92 -11.47 -12.35
C ASP A 321 -1.17 -10.29 -11.40
N VAL A 322 -2.15 -10.43 -10.50
CA VAL A 322 -2.42 -9.43 -9.46
C VAL A 322 -1.27 -9.36 -8.47
N ALA A 323 -0.75 -10.49 -8.01
CA ALA A 323 0.34 -10.53 -7.04
C ALA A 323 1.64 -9.95 -7.60
N SER A 324 2.05 -10.34 -8.81
CA SER A 324 3.28 -9.85 -9.45
C SER A 324 3.22 -8.36 -9.77
N ARG A 325 2.09 -7.89 -10.31
CA ARG A 325 1.86 -6.45 -10.57
C ARG A 325 1.85 -5.64 -9.27
N LEU A 326 1.26 -6.18 -8.20
CA LEU A 326 1.25 -5.50 -6.91
C LEU A 326 2.67 -5.23 -6.39
N VAL A 327 3.58 -6.19 -6.56
CA VAL A 327 5.00 -6.03 -6.22
C VAL A 327 5.64 -4.91 -7.04
N VAL A 328 5.52 -4.96 -8.37
CA VAL A 328 6.13 -3.98 -9.27
C VAL A 328 5.56 -2.57 -9.08
N ASP A 329 4.24 -2.42 -9.04
CA ASP A 329 3.55 -1.14 -8.85
C ASP A 329 3.95 -0.52 -7.50
N SER A 330 3.96 -1.32 -6.44
CA SER A 330 4.33 -0.86 -5.10
C SER A 330 5.80 -0.43 -5.04
N LEU A 331 6.71 -1.17 -5.65
CA LEU A 331 8.13 -0.80 -5.64
C LEU A 331 8.44 0.41 -6.53
N SER A 332 7.66 0.64 -7.59
CA SER A 332 7.81 1.81 -8.47
C SER A 332 7.57 3.16 -7.77
N THR A 333 6.85 3.16 -6.65
CA THR A 333 6.50 4.36 -5.87
C THR A 333 7.51 4.70 -4.77
N LEU A 334 8.67 4.02 -4.73
CA LEU A 334 9.71 4.32 -3.75
C LEU A 334 10.41 5.66 -4.07
N GLU A 335 10.72 6.41 -3.01
CA GLU A 335 11.51 7.63 -3.11
C GLU A 335 13.02 7.32 -3.08
N PHE A 336 13.84 8.25 -3.58
CA PHE A 336 15.29 8.13 -3.55
C PHE A 336 15.81 8.11 -2.11
N THR A 337 16.60 7.09 -1.77
CA THR A 337 17.26 6.98 -0.47
C THR A 337 18.71 7.45 -0.55
N GLU A 338 19.28 7.88 0.57
CA GLU A 338 20.66 8.40 0.62
C GLU A 338 21.71 7.35 0.25
N ASN A 339 21.54 6.11 0.72
CA ASN A 339 22.49 5.02 0.55
C ASN A 339 21.77 3.70 0.22
N LEU A 340 22.57 2.69 -0.17
CA LEU A 340 22.07 1.37 -0.57
C LEU A 340 21.37 0.64 0.57
N ASP A 341 21.87 0.71 1.81
CA ASP A 341 21.29 -0.01 2.94
C ASP A 341 19.88 0.49 3.27
N ASN A 342 19.67 1.81 3.27
CA ASN A 342 18.34 2.42 3.42
C ASN A 342 17.41 2.00 2.28
N GLN A 343 17.94 1.80 1.07
CA GLN A 343 17.17 1.32 -0.08
C GLN A 343 16.74 -0.14 0.09
N VAL A 344 17.67 -0.99 0.53
CA VAL A 344 17.41 -2.40 0.85
C VAL A 344 16.34 -2.50 1.94
N GLU A 345 16.46 -1.73 3.02
CA GLU A 345 15.46 -1.70 4.09
C GLU A 345 14.10 -1.20 3.62
N ALA A 346 14.05 -0.21 2.73
CA ALA A 346 12.80 0.30 2.16
C ALA A 346 12.11 -0.76 1.28
N VAL A 347 12.86 -1.42 0.39
CA VAL A 347 12.34 -2.51 -0.46
C VAL A 347 11.89 -3.69 0.38
N SER A 348 12.70 -4.15 1.34
CA SER A 348 12.35 -5.25 2.23
C SER A 348 11.08 -4.94 3.03
N ARG A 349 10.94 -3.76 3.64
CA ARG A 349 9.73 -3.38 4.39
C ARG A 349 8.49 -3.35 3.50
N LYS A 350 8.62 -2.93 2.24
CA LYS A 350 7.50 -2.91 1.30
C LYS A 350 7.08 -4.30 0.88
N LEU A 351 8.05 -5.18 0.60
CA LEU A 351 7.78 -6.59 0.28
C LEU A 351 7.12 -7.35 1.44
N HIS A 352 7.54 -7.11 2.69
CA HIS A 352 6.86 -7.71 3.87
C HIS A 352 5.41 -7.21 3.99
N LYS A 353 5.16 -5.91 3.77
CA LYS A 353 3.79 -5.37 3.80
C LYS A 353 2.92 -5.97 2.70
N ILE A 354 3.45 -6.11 1.49
CA ILE A 354 2.75 -6.74 0.36
C ILE A 354 2.45 -8.21 0.68
N ASN A 355 3.40 -8.93 1.29
CA ASN A 355 3.17 -10.30 1.74
C ASN A 355 1.99 -10.36 2.70
N ASP A 356 1.96 -9.51 3.73
CA ASP A 356 0.86 -9.48 4.68
C ASP A 356 -0.48 -9.18 3.99
N ASP A 357 -0.49 -8.24 3.04
CA ASP A 357 -1.69 -7.86 2.29
C ASP A 357 -2.18 -9.00 1.37
N LEU A 358 -1.27 -9.70 0.69
CA LEU A 358 -1.59 -10.85 -0.15
C LEU A 358 -2.03 -12.06 0.68
N CYS A 359 -1.40 -12.33 1.83
CA CYS A 359 -1.84 -13.39 2.73
C CYS A 359 -3.25 -13.10 3.27
N ARG A 360 -3.50 -11.87 3.75
CA ARG A 360 -4.85 -11.43 4.16
C ARG A 360 -5.87 -11.58 3.03
N PHE A 361 -5.48 -11.29 1.80
CA PHE A 361 -6.33 -11.43 0.63
C PHE A 361 -6.62 -12.91 0.31
N ALA A 362 -5.60 -13.78 0.30
CA ALA A 362 -5.74 -15.20 0.04
C ALA A 362 -6.61 -15.91 1.09
N SER A 363 -6.48 -15.54 2.37
CA SER A 363 -7.33 -15.99 3.48
C SER A 363 -8.82 -15.72 3.26
N GLY A 364 -9.15 -14.69 2.48
CA GLY A 364 -10.53 -14.31 2.17
C GLY A 364 -11.14 -14.98 0.95
N ILE A 365 -10.35 -15.67 0.14
CA ILE A 365 -10.85 -16.44 -1.00
C ILE A 365 -10.94 -17.92 -0.57
N GLN A 366 -11.94 -18.67 -1.05
CA GLN A 366 -12.21 -20.06 -0.66
C GLN A 366 -10.97 -20.92 -0.33
N GLN A 367 -11.11 -21.82 0.66
CA GLN A 367 -10.09 -22.76 1.14
C GLN A 367 -9.23 -23.37 0.03
N GLY A 368 -7.97 -22.91 -0.08
CA GLY A 368 -6.91 -23.58 -0.83
C GLY A 368 -6.27 -22.80 -1.99
N SER A 369 -6.71 -21.58 -2.30
CA SER A 369 -6.08 -20.78 -3.37
C SER A 369 -4.90 -19.98 -2.83
N ILE A 370 -3.68 -20.33 -3.25
CA ILE A 370 -2.48 -19.53 -3.00
C ILE A 370 -2.49 -18.36 -3.99
N VAL A 371 -2.41 -17.14 -3.47
CA VAL A 371 -2.18 -15.91 -4.25
C VAL A 371 -0.80 -15.42 -3.86
N GLY A 372 0.16 -15.59 -4.74
CA GLY A 372 1.52 -15.18 -4.45
C GLY A 372 2.31 -14.87 -5.70
N THR A 373 3.54 -14.43 -5.49
CA THR A 373 4.48 -14.17 -6.57
C THR A 373 5.89 -14.37 -6.07
N THR A 374 6.79 -14.82 -6.95
CA THR A 374 8.22 -14.71 -6.71
C THR A 374 8.61 -13.22 -6.76
N VAL A 375 9.81 -12.92 -6.27
CA VAL A 375 10.44 -11.64 -6.53
C VAL A 375 11.94 -11.83 -6.61
N VAL A 376 12.56 -11.21 -7.60
CA VAL A 376 14.01 -10.98 -7.64
C VAL A 376 14.23 -9.51 -7.97
N ALA A 377 15.01 -8.82 -7.15
CA ALA A 377 15.30 -7.40 -7.29
C ALA A 377 16.81 -7.15 -7.25
N LEU A 378 17.30 -6.30 -8.16
CA LEU A 378 18.62 -5.72 -8.17
C LEU A 378 18.51 -4.24 -7.78
N LEU A 379 19.30 -3.85 -6.78
CA LEU A 379 19.42 -2.46 -6.32
C LEU A 379 20.84 -1.99 -6.55
N ALA A 380 21.02 -0.73 -6.97
CA ALA A 380 22.33 -0.13 -7.18
C ALA A 380 22.41 1.32 -6.71
N LYS A 381 23.50 1.63 -6.01
CA LYS A 381 23.91 2.99 -5.65
C LYS A 381 25.36 3.21 -6.07
N GLY A 382 25.56 3.83 -7.22
CA GLY A 382 26.89 3.89 -7.83
C GLY A 382 27.33 2.49 -8.27
N ASP A 383 28.45 2.00 -7.72
CA ASP A 383 28.99 0.66 -7.92
C ASP A 383 28.58 -0.34 -6.83
N GLN A 384 27.91 0.11 -5.75
CA GLN A 384 27.40 -0.75 -4.70
C GLN A 384 26.07 -1.37 -5.11
N CYS A 385 25.95 -2.68 -5.01
CA CYS A 385 24.76 -3.42 -5.41
C CYS A 385 24.23 -4.32 -4.28
N ALA A 386 22.93 -4.56 -4.31
CA ALA A 386 22.28 -5.58 -3.51
C ALA A 386 21.26 -6.37 -4.35
N ALA A 387 21.14 -7.65 -4.08
CA ALA A 387 20.08 -8.51 -4.56
C ALA A 387 19.13 -8.84 -3.42
N ILE A 388 17.82 -8.81 -3.67
CA ILE A 388 16.76 -9.24 -2.74
C ILE A 388 15.86 -10.22 -3.49
N TRP A 389 15.61 -11.41 -2.93
CA TRP A 389 14.73 -12.36 -3.61
C TRP A 389 13.96 -13.31 -2.68
N ALA A 390 12.83 -13.81 -3.20
CA ALA A 390 12.06 -14.94 -2.69
C ALA A 390 11.43 -15.68 -3.89
N GLY A 391 11.56 -17.00 -3.94
CA GLY A 391 11.13 -17.82 -5.07
C GLY A 391 12.29 -18.33 -5.93
N ASP A 392 11.96 -18.74 -7.15
CA ASP A 392 12.86 -19.36 -8.14
C ASP A 392 13.13 -18.48 -9.37
N SER A 393 12.67 -17.22 -9.38
CA SER A 393 13.18 -16.22 -10.32
C SER A 393 14.62 -15.85 -9.98
N ARG A 394 15.46 -15.66 -11.01
CA ARG A 394 16.91 -15.65 -10.86
C ARG A 394 17.56 -14.33 -11.23
N LEU A 395 18.68 -14.04 -10.58
CA LEU A 395 19.65 -13.01 -10.96
C LEU A 395 20.97 -13.68 -11.34
N TYR A 396 21.48 -13.34 -12.52
CA TYR A 396 22.81 -13.74 -13.00
C TYR A 396 23.72 -12.53 -13.18
N GLN A 397 25.03 -12.77 -13.11
CA GLN A 397 26.09 -11.82 -13.44
C GLN A 397 26.96 -12.38 -14.55
N LEU A 398 27.22 -11.56 -15.57
CA LEU A 398 28.28 -11.75 -16.56
C LEU A 398 29.39 -10.75 -16.29
N ARG A 399 30.55 -11.25 -15.85
CA ARG A 399 31.75 -10.44 -15.57
C ARG A 399 32.95 -11.05 -16.28
N GLN A 400 33.60 -10.28 -17.14
CA GLN A 400 34.82 -10.72 -17.85
C GLN A 400 34.67 -12.08 -18.58
N GLY A 401 33.47 -12.40 -19.04
CA GLY A 401 33.15 -13.68 -19.70
C GLY A 401 32.76 -14.82 -18.76
N GLU A 402 32.83 -14.64 -17.45
CA GLU A 402 32.30 -15.58 -16.46
C GLU A 402 30.82 -15.28 -16.20
N PHE A 403 29.96 -16.26 -16.44
CA PHE A 403 28.53 -16.20 -16.19
C PHE A 403 28.19 -16.99 -14.92
N THR A 404 27.62 -16.32 -13.92
CA THR A 404 27.35 -16.91 -12.60
C THR A 404 25.95 -16.56 -12.12
N GLN A 405 25.26 -17.54 -11.54
CA GLN A 405 24.00 -17.29 -10.84
C GLN A 405 24.30 -16.68 -9.46
N ILE A 406 23.70 -15.51 -9.17
CA ILE A 406 23.89 -14.78 -7.93
C ILE A 406 22.88 -15.21 -6.87
N THR A 407 21.62 -15.40 -7.27
CA THR A 407 20.55 -15.85 -6.38
C THR A 407 20.54 -17.35 -6.25
N ARG A 408 19.87 -17.86 -5.23
CA ARG A 408 19.60 -19.29 -5.08
C ARG A 408 18.11 -19.55 -5.07
N ASP A 409 17.66 -20.52 -5.84
CA ASP A 409 16.25 -20.82 -5.95
C ASP A 409 15.69 -21.34 -4.62
N HIS A 410 14.52 -20.82 -4.24
CA HIS A 410 13.77 -21.30 -3.09
C HIS A 410 12.78 -22.38 -3.53
N THR A 411 13.31 -23.54 -3.89
CA THR A 411 12.51 -24.73 -4.23
C THR A 411 12.68 -25.83 -3.19
N LEU A 412 11.68 -26.72 -3.10
CA LEU A 412 11.72 -27.84 -2.17
C LEU A 412 12.89 -28.80 -2.47
N ILE A 413 13.32 -28.88 -3.74
CA ILE A 413 14.50 -29.65 -4.12
C ILE A 413 15.77 -29.01 -3.54
N ASP A 414 15.93 -27.69 -3.65
CA ASP A 414 17.10 -26.99 -3.12
C ASP A 414 17.20 -27.07 -1.60
N GLU A 415 16.07 -26.99 -0.88
CA GLU A 415 16.05 -27.16 0.58
C GLU A 415 16.39 -28.60 1.00
N LEU A 416 15.90 -29.61 0.25
CA LEU A 416 16.21 -31.02 0.52
C LEU A 416 17.68 -31.35 0.25
N MET A 417 18.30 -30.75 -0.77
CA MET A 417 19.74 -30.93 -1.04
C MET A 417 20.60 -30.36 0.09
N ASP A 418 20.22 -29.23 0.67
CA ASP A 418 20.95 -28.58 1.78
C ASP A 418 20.92 -29.37 3.09
N SER A 419 19.82 -30.07 3.35
CA SER A 419 19.68 -30.90 4.54
C SER A 419 20.63 -32.11 4.55
N GLY A 420 21.29 -32.41 3.41
CA GLY A 420 22.15 -33.57 3.24
C GLY A 420 21.40 -34.91 3.18
N VAL A 421 20.06 -34.87 3.10
CA VAL A 421 19.20 -36.06 3.20
C VAL A 421 19.05 -36.79 1.87
N MET A 422 19.22 -36.12 0.71
CA MET A 422 19.03 -36.70 -0.63
C MET A 422 19.92 -36.05 -1.71
N THR A 423 20.24 -36.80 -2.79
CA THR A 423 20.92 -36.26 -3.99
C THR A 423 19.93 -35.67 -5.00
N ARG A 424 20.41 -34.78 -5.88
CA ARG A 424 19.59 -34.04 -6.87
C ARG A 424 18.74 -34.95 -7.77
N GLU A 425 19.29 -36.12 -8.12
CA GLU A 425 18.63 -37.11 -8.99
C GLU A 425 17.45 -37.80 -8.29
N VAL A 426 17.55 -38.01 -6.98
CA VAL A 426 16.50 -38.66 -6.17
C VAL A 426 15.38 -37.67 -5.82
N ALA A 427 15.74 -36.42 -5.49
CA ALA A 427 14.78 -35.36 -5.19
C ALA A 427 13.85 -35.05 -6.38
N ALA A 428 14.41 -35.00 -7.60
CA ALA A 428 13.64 -34.77 -8.82
C ALA A 428 12.60 -35.87 -9.15
N GLN A 429 12.82 -37.10 -8.68
CA GLN A 429 11.93 -38.24 -8.94
C GLN A 429 10.75 -38.35 -7.95
N GLN A 430 10.86 -37.80 -6.73
CA GLN A 430 9.88 -38.04 -5.66
C GLN A 430 8.89 -36.90 -5.41
N VAL A 431 9.26 -35.64 -5.71
CA VAL A 431 8.54 -34.46 -5.17
C VAL A 431 7.87 -33.58 -6.24
N GLY A 432 8.20 -33.79 -7.52
CA GLY A 432 7.79 -32.89 -8.61
C GLY A 432 8.66 -31.63 -8.63
N ALA A 433 9.11 -31.23 -9.83
CA ALA A 433 10.24 -30.32 -10.01
C ALA A 433 9.99 -28.83 -9.66
N ASN A 434 8.76 -28.43 -9.31
CA ASN A 434 8.35 -27.01 -9.32
C ASN A 434 7.65 -26.56 -8.02
N VAL A 435 7.96 -27.16 -6.86
CA VAL A 435 7.37 -26.71 -5.58
C VAL A 435 8.23 -25.59 -5.02
N ILE A 436 7.78 -24.35 -5.20
CA ILE A 436 8.39 -23.16 -4.62
C ILE A 436 8.13 -23.16 -3.11
N THR A 437 9.19 -22.99 -2.32
CA THR A 437 9.08 -22.99 -0.86
C THR A 437 8.84 -21.60 -0.33
N ARG A 438 9.37 -20.54 -0.96
CA ARG A 438 9.22 -19.14 -0.53
C ARG A 438 8.66 -18.27 -1.65
N ALA A 439 7.63 -17.49 -1.36
CA ALA A 439 7.05 -16.53 -2.28
C ALA A 439 6.34 -15.42 -1.50
N VAL A 440 6.26 -14.21 -2.07
CA VAL A 440 5.47 -13.11 -1.51
C VAL A 440 3.99 -13.50 -1.60
N GLY A 441 3.28 -13.46 -0.49
CA GLY A 441 1.88 -13.92 -0.37
C GLY A 441 1.74 -15.42 -0.16
N GLY A 442 2.82 -16.21 -0.33
CA GLY A 442 2.82 -17.66 -0.18
C GLY A 442 3.01 -18.15 1.26
N GLN A 443 3.46 -17.29 2.18
CA GLN A 443 3.74 -17.64 3.57
C GLN A 443 3.29 -16.53 4.52
N LEU A 444 2.79 -16.90 5.71
CA LEU A 444 2.41 -15.93 6.76
C LEU A 444 3.57 -15.03 7.20
N THR A 445 4.81 -15.52 7.12
CA THR A 445 6.01 -14.74 7.43
C THR A 445 6.98 -14.86 6.26
N LEU A 446 7.12 -13.79 5.49
CA LEU A 446 8.03 -13.75 4.36
C LEU A 446 9.49 -13.80 4.82
N ALA A 447 10.24 -14.78 4.32
CA ALA A 447 11.69 -14.80 4.42
C ALA A 447 12.31 -14.31 3.11
N LEU A 448 13.03 -13.19 3.17
CA LEU A 448 13.79 -12.63 2.05
C LEU A 448 15.27 -12.93 2.22
N ASP A 449 15.90 -13.42 1.15
CA ASP A 449 17.35 -13.48 1.09
C ASP A 449 17.90 -12.17 0.52
N VAL A 450 19.01 -11.70 1.10
CA VAL A 450 19.66 -10.44 0.71
C VAL A 450 21.16 -10.66 0.55
N LEU A 451 21.69 -10.32 -0.62
CA LEU A 451 23.13 -10.41 -0.92
C LEU A 451 23.67 -9.06 -1.35
N ARG A 452 24.81 -8.63 -0.80
CA ARG A 452 25.51 -7.39 -1.17
C ARG A 452 26.77 -7.71 -1.97
N PHE A 453 27.04 -6.91 -3.00
CA PHE A 453 28.22 -7.05 -3.83
C PHE A 453 28.58 -5.71 -4.50
N GLN A 454 29.71 -5.68 -5.21
CA GLN A 454 30.15 -4.52 -5.97
C GLN A 454 30.14 -4.82 -7.47
N ALA A 455 29.65 -3.87 -8.25
CA ALA A 455 29.72 -3.88 -9.71
C ALA A 455 31.08 -3.34 -10.19
N ALA A 456 31.63 -3.99 -11.21
CA ALA A 456 32.79 -3.53 -11.95
C ALA A 456 32.34 -3.02 -13.33
N GLY A 457 33.07 -2.04 -13.88
CA GLY A 457 32.74 -1.50 -15.20
C GLY A 457 32.72 -2.60 -16.27
N GLY A 458 31.63 -2.65 -17.04
CA GLY A 458 31.35 -3.67 -18.05
C GLY A 458 30.56 -4.88 -17.54
N ASP A 459 30.24 -4.95 -16.24
CA ASP A 459 29.38 -6.01 -15.72
C ASP A 459 27.97 -5.92 -16.31
N ARG A 460 27.41 -7.08 -16.64
CA ARG A 460 26.00 -7.22 -17.01
C ARG A 460 25.27 -8.13 -16.03
N TYR A 461 24.04 -7.77 -15.75
CA TYR A 461 23.15 -8.49 -14.86
C TYR A 461 21.89 -8.88 -15.62
N LEU A 462 21.42 -10.10 -15.40
CA LEU A 462 20.17 -10.60 -15.96
C LEU A 462 19.25 -10.99 -14.82
N LEU A 463 18.07 -10.37 -14.73
CA LEU A 463 16.95 -10.85 -13.94
C LEU A 463 16.00 -11.59 -14.86
N CYS A 464 15.53 -12.77 -14.48
CA CYS A 464 14.57 -13.52 -15.28
C CYS A 464 13.57 -14.35 -14.46
N SER A 465 12.38 -14.54 -15.02
CA SER A 465 11.41 -15.54 -14.54
C SER A 465 11.80 -16.95 -14.99
N ASP A 466 11.13 -17.96 -14.44
CA ASP A 466 11.47 -19.37 -14.66
C ASP A 466 11.26 -19.81 -16.14
N GLY A 467 10.43 -19.07 -16.87
CA GLY A 467 10.13 -19.34 -18.27
C GLY A 467 11.32 -19.13 -19.20
N LEU A 468 12.36 -18.39 -18.77
CA LEU A 468 13.61 -18.28 -19.52
C LEU A 468 14.53 -19.46 -19.27
N ASP A 469 14.90 -19.74 -18.02
CA ASP A 469 15.94 -20.74 -17.70
C ASP A 469 15.46 -22.19 -17.84
N LYS A 470 14.13 -22.40 -17.89
CA LYS A 470 13.56 -23.69 -18.30
C LYS A 470 13.64 -23.93 -19.81
N GLU A 471 13.77 -22.87 -20.61
CA GLU A 471 13.84 -22.97 -22.07
C GLU A 471 15.27 -22.84 -22.60
N LEU A 472 16.19 -22.11 -21.95
CA LEU A 472 17.57 -21.89 -22.40
C LEU A 472 18.59 -22.37 -21.37
N SER A 473 19.71 -22.92 -21.83
CA SER A 473 20.82 -23.28 -20.92
C SER A 473 21.66 -22.07 -20.53
N GLU A 474 22.34 -22.12 -19.37
CA GLU A 474 23.21 -21.04 -18.90
C GLU A 474 24.28 -20.63 -19.92
N ALA A 475 24.83 -21.59 -20.67
CA ALA A 475 25.83 -21.31 -21.70
C ALA A 475 25.25 -20.48 -22.87
N GLU A 476 24.00 -20.75 -23.26
CA GLU A 476 23.31 -19.99 -24.31
C GLU A 476 22.95 -18.59 -23.81
N ILE A 477 22.48 -18.48 -22.56
CA ILE A 477 22.19 -17.19 -21.93
C ILE A 477 23.45 -16.34 -21.86
N ALA A 478 24.58 -16.92 -21.45
CA ALA A 478 25.86 -16.24 -21.38
C ALA A 478 26.32 -15.70 -22.75
N GLU A 479 26.18 -16.49 -23.81
CA GLU A 479 26.53 -16.08 -25.18
C GLU A 479 25.70 -14.88 -25.64
N LEU A 480 24.37 -14.92 -25.44
CA LEU A 480 23.48 -13.83 -25.81
C LEU A 480 23.72 -12.55 -25.00
N MET A 481 24.01 -12.71 -23.71
CA MET A 481 24.33 -11.60 -22.81
C MET A 481 25.67 -10.92 -23.15
N GLY A 482 26.60 -11.63 -23.79
CA GLY A 482 27.95 -11.15 -24.08
C GLY A 482 28.08 -10.17 -25.25
N SER A 483 27.01 -9.87 -25.97
CA SER A 483 27.06 -9.03 -27.18
C SER A 483 25.97 -7.96 -27.24
N GLY A 484 26.18 -6.94 -28.09
CA GLY A 484 25.18 -5.90 -28.37
C GLY A 484 24.86 -4.96 -27.20
N SER A 485 23.72 -4.28 -27.25
CA SER A 485 23.16 -3.45 -26.16
C SER A 485 22.29 -4.30 -25.22
N CYS A 486 21.93 -3.75 -24.05
CA CYS A 486 20.95 -4.38 -23.14
C CYS A 486 19.65 -4.75 -23.87
N GLN A 487 19.17 -3.87 -24.75
CA GLN A 487 17.99 -4.13 -25.56
C GLN A 487 18.16 -5.33 -26.50
N SER A 488 19.23 -5.35 -27.30
CA SER A 488 19.43 -6.46 -28.24
C SER A 488 19.64 -7.80 -27.53
N ALA A 489 20.30 -7.79 -26.36
CA ALA A 489 20.49 -8.99 -25.56
C ALA A 489 19.15 -9.53 -25.02
N ALA A 490 18.32 -8.65 -24.43
CA ALA A 490 17.00 -9.01 -23.93
C ALA A 490 16.06 -9.53 -25.04
N GLU A 491 16.01 -8.84 -26.19
CA GLU A 491 15.21 -9.27 -27.34
C GLU A 491 15.70 -10.62 -27.91
N ALA A 492 17.02 -10.84 -27.96
CA ALA A 492 17.58 -12.11 -28.41
C ALA A 492 17.21 -13.28 -27.47
N LEU A 493 17.29 -13.05 -26.15
CA LEU A 493 16.88 -14.04 -25.13
C LEU A 493 15.41 -14.44 -25.31
N ILE A 494 14.52 -13.45 -25.43
CA ILE A 494 13.08 -13.68 -25.64
C ILE A 494 12.82 -14.44 -26.95
N ASN A 495 13.42 -13.99 -28.05
CA ASN A 495 13.22 -14.62 -29.35
C ASN A 495 13.73 -16.07 -29.37
N GLN A 496 14.87 -16.34 -28.75
CA GLN A 496 15.41 -17.70 -28.68
C GLN A 496 14.52 -18.60 -27.81
N ALA A 497 14.04 -18.12 -26.65
CA ALA A 497 13.12 -18.88 -25.80
C ALA A 497 11.77 -19.16 -26.50
N LEU A 498 11.21 -18.16 -27.21
CA LEU A 498 9.97 -18.32 -27.98
C LEU A 498 10.11 -19.28 -29.16
N SER A 499 11.30 -19.35 -29.78
CA SER A 499 11.59 -20.27 -30.89
C SER A 499 11.62 -21.75 -30.48
N ARG A 500 11.76 -22.03 -29.17
CA ARG A 500 11.66 -23.37 -28.60
C ARG A 500 10.21 -23.71 -28.30
N SER A 501 9.85 -24.03 -27.05
CA SER A 501 8.45 -24.28 -26.71
C SER A 501 7.73 -23.04 -26.20
N GLY A 502 8.41 -22.15 -25.47
CA GLY A 502 7.80 -20.98 -24.83
C GLY A 502 6.61 -21.40 -23.96
N ARG A 503 6.82 -22.37 -23.06
CA ARG A 503 5.71 -23.01 -22.32
C ARG A 503 5.09 -22.13 -21.25
N ASP A 504 5.87 -21.22 -20.69
CA ASP A 504 5.43 -20.29 -19.65
C ASP A 504 5.52 -18.83 -20.08
N ASN A 505 5.11 -17.93 -19.19
CA ASN A 505 5.44 -16.52 -19.28
C ASN A 505 6.96 -16.34 -19.22
N ILE A 506 7.50 -15.43 -20.03
CA ILE A 506 8.94 -15.24 -20.14
C ILE A 506 9.23 -13.76 -19.92
N THR A 507 9.96 -13.48 -18.86
CA THR A 507 10.36 -12.13 -18.48
C THR A 507 11.85 -12.06 -18.30
N VAL A 508 12.47 -11.05 -18.93
CA VAL A 508 13.91 -10.79 -18.84
C VAL A 508 14.15 -9.30 -18.61
N LEU A 509 15.14 -8.99 -17.79
CA LEU A 509 15.63 -7.63 -17.59
C LEU A 509 17.15 -7.66 -17.56
N VAL A 510 17.75 -6.95 -18.51
CA VAL A 510 19.20 -6.82 -18.62
C VAL A 510 19.62 -5.45 -18.10
N ALA A 511 20.59 -5.39 -17.19
CA ALA A 511 21.20 -4.16 -16.69
C ALA A 511 22.72 -4.21 -16.84
N GLU A 512 23.33 -3.13 -17.31
CA GLU A 512 24.78 -3.00 -17.55
C GLU A 512 25.35 -1.81 -16.78
N PHE A 513 26.45 -2.03 -16.08
CA PHE A 513 27.18 -0.97 -15.38
C PHE A 513 28.37 -0.48 -16.22
N SER A 514 28.33 0.77 -16.66
CA SER A 514 29.34 1.34 -17.55
C SER A 514 30.59 1.89 -16.85
N GLY A 515 30.52 2.16 -15.53
CA GLY A 515 31.61 2.74 -14.72
C GLY A 515 31.46 4.21 -14.37
#